data_AF-A0A7C5EM84-F1
#
_entry.id   AF-A0A7C5EM84-F1
#
_cell.length_a   1.000
_cell.length_b   1.000
_cell.length_c   1.000
_cell.angle_alpha   90.00
_cell.angle_beta   90.00
_cell.angle_gamma   90.00
#
_symmetry.space_group_name_H-M   'P 1'
#
loop_
_entity.id
_entity.type
_entity.pdbx_description
1 polymer ?
#
loop_
_entity_poly.entity_id
_entity_poly.type
_entity_poly.pdbx_seq_one_letter_code
_entity_poly.pdbx_strand_id
1 'polypeptide(L)'
;FSNLDAITARITKAYQDLNELCQPVGISITQAYLNAKIEELHVCYEYQMKLKEEREEQRKIREQMREQARLIKEIEDARKKIEKEETHFTHVIAELQARMEAAAASEKEQYEAKLREYQQQLAAVQKDKEEVAFREQRTRAGYVYIISNIGSFGDNVYKIGVTRRLDPQERVDELGDASVPFDFDVHAMIFSEDAPALEAALHEHFADRAINKVNPRKEFFRVGLDEIEEVVRTHHNKVVEFTKIAKAEDYRLTLAKERALAQNATSSSH
;
A
#
# COMPACT_ATOMS: atom_id res chain seq x y z
N PHE A 1 -9.11 2.92 -31.68
CA PHE A 1 -10.24 3.02 -32.63
C PHE A 1 -9.88 2.54 -34.05
N SER A 2 -8.78 2.98 -34.67
CA SER A 2 -8.46 2.65 -36.09
C SER A 2 -8.23 1.17 -36.45
N ASN A 3 -8.13 0.23 -35.51
CA ASN A 3 -7.69 -1.13 -35.81
C ASN A 3 -8.77 -2.21 -35.70
N LEU A 4 -9.88 -1.97 -34.97
CA LEU A 4 -10.91 -2.99 -34.77
C LEU A 4 -11.66 -3.28 -36.07
N ASP A 5 -12.13 -2.22 -36.75
CA ASP A 5 -12.87 -2.35 -38.02
C ASP A 5 -11.97 -2.92 -39.12
N ALA A 6 -10.70 -2.51 -39.15
CA ALA A 6 -9.72 -3.01 -40.11
C ALA A 6 -9.43 -4.51 -39.89
N ILE A 7 -9.27 -4.97 -38.64
CA ILE A 7 -9.06 -6.38 -38.33
C ILE A 7 -10.33 -7.18 -38.60
N THR A 8 -11.52 -6.66 -38.26
CA THR A 8 -12.81 -7.28 -38.55
C THR A 8 -13.00 -7.49 -40.06
N ALA A 9 -12.68 -6.47 -40.86
CA ALA A 9 -12.71 -6.56 -42.32
C ALA A 9 -11.72 -7.62 -42.85
N ARG A 10 -10.52 -7.72 -42.27
CA ARG A 10 -9.54 -8.76 -42.62
C ARG A 10 -10.01 -10.17 -42.27
N ILE A 11 -10.60 -10.36 -41.09
CA ILE A 11 -11.18 -11.65 -40.67
C ILE A 11 -12.32 -12.05 -41.62
N THR A 12 -13.21 -11.11 -41.93
CA THR A 12 -14.35 -11.33 -42.83
C THR A 12 -13.87 -11.68 -44.24
N LYS A 13 -12.86 -10.95 -44.75
CA LYS A 13 -12.27 -11.24 -46.06
C LYS A 13 -11.60 -12.61 -46.09
N ALA A 14 -10.81 -12.98 -45.09
CA ALA A 14 -10.19 -14.30 -45.01
C ALA A 14 -11.24 -15.43 -44.97
N TYR A 15 -12.36 -15.22 -44.27
CA TYR A 15 -13.50 -16.14 -44.28
C TYR A 15 -14.10 -16.32 -45.68
N GLN A 16 -14.30 -15.22 -46.41
CA GLN A 16 -14.81 -15.24 -47.78
C GLN A 16 -13.84 -15.96 -48.73
N ASP A 17 -12.57 -15.56 -48.74
CA ASP A 17 -11.53 -16.11 -49.61
C ASP A 17 -11.36 -17.64 -49.39
N LEU A 18 -11.39 -18.10 -48.14
CA LEU A 18 -11.26 -19.53 -47.81
C LEU A 18 -12.49 -20.34 -48.23
N ASN A 19 -13.70 -19.80 -48.07
CA ASN A 19 -14.92 -20.48 -48.49
C ASN A 19 -15.06 -20.55 -50.01
N GLU A 20 -14.61 -19.51 -50.74
CA GLU A 20 -14.53 -19.53 -52.19
C GLU A 20 -13.53 -20.58 -52.68
N LEU A 21 -12.36 -20.69 -52.05
CA LEU A 21 -11.33 -21.67 -52.41
C LEU A 21 -11.79 -23.13 -52.15
N CYS A 22 -12.55 -23.37 -51.09
CA CYS A 22 -13.00 -24.70 -50.68
C CYS A 22 -14.31 -25.16 -51.34
N GLN A 23 -14.98 -24.29 -52.11
CA GLN A 23 -16.20 -24.61 -52.87
C GLN A 23 -16.11 -25.94 -53.67
N PRO A 24 -15.04 -26.20 -54.45
CA PRO A 24 -14.96 -27.43 -55.26
C PRO A 24 -14.90 -28.72 -54.43
N VAL A 25 -14.46 -28.62 -53.17
CA VAL A 25 -14.27 -29.75 -52.24
C VAL A 25 -15.51 -29.94 -51.35
N GLY A 26 -16.50 -29.03 -51.42
CA GLY A 26 -17.73 -29.09 -50.63
C GLY A 26 -17.53 -28.81 -49.13
N ILE A 27 -16.44 -28.12 -48.77
CA ILE A 27 -16.10 -27.76 -47.38
C ILE A 27 -16.28 -26.26 -47.22
N SER A 28 -16.86 -25.81 -46.10
CA SER A 28 -16.99 -24.38 -45.77
C SER A 28 -16.85 -24.14 -44.27
N ILE A 29 -16.25 -23.01 -43.92
CA ILE A 29 -16.27 -22.45 -42.58
C ILE A 29 -17.69 -21.93 -42.31
N THR A 30 -18.25 -22.30 -41.16
CA THR A 30 -19.60 -21.89 -40.78
C THR A 30 -19.64 -20.41 -40.39
N GLN A 31 -20.78 -19.76 -40.62
CA GLN A 31 -20.98 -18.36 -40.19
C GLN A 31 -20.86 -18.21 -38.67
N ALA A 32 -21.26 -19.23 -37.91
CA ALA A 32 -21.11 -19.26 -36.45
C ALA A 32 -19.65 -19.10 -36.02
N TYR A 33 -18.71 -19.73 -36.73
CA TYR A 33 -17.28 -19.59 -36.45
C TYR A 33 -16.76 -18.18 -36.76
N LEU A 34 -17.19 -17.56 -37.86
CA LEU A 34 -16.87 -16.16 -38.17
C LEU A 34 -17.36 -15.22 -37.05
N ASN A 35 -18.62 -15.39 -36.62
CA ASN A 35 -19.19 -14.58 -35.55
C ASN A 35 -18.42 -14.75 -34.24
N ALA A 36 -18.09 -15.99 -33.85
CA ALA A 36 -17.28 -16.27 -32.65
C ALA A 36 -15.88 -15.63 -32.72
N LYS A 37 -15.25 -15.60 -33.91
CA LYS A 37 -13.96 -14.93 -34.10
C LYS A 37 -14.03 -13.41 -34.00
N ILE A 38 -15.14 -12.83 -34.46
CA ILE A 38 -15.38 -11.39 -34.31
C ILE A 38 -15.64 -11.07 -32.82
N GLU A 39 -16.45 -11.87 -32.13
CA GLU A 39 -16.71 -11.71 -30.70
C GLU A 39 -15.42 -11.83 -29.87
N GLU A 40 -14.56 -12.81 -30.15
CA GLU A 40 -13.23 -12.93 -29.54
C GLU A 40 -12.38 -11.67 -29.71
N LEU A 41 -12.39 -11.06 -30.91
CA LEU A 41 -11.70 -9.79 -31.17
C LEU A 41 -12.26 -8.65 -30.30
N HIS A 42 -13.58 -8.56 -30.17
CA HIS A 42 -14.23 -7.55 -29.33
C HIS A 42 -13.85 -7.73 -27.86
N VAL A 43 -13.95 -8.95 -27.32
CA VAL A 43 -13.57 -9.26 -25.93
C VAL A 43 -12.10 -8.95 -25.68
N CYS A 44 -11.20 -9.34 -26.58
CA CYS A 44 -9.78 -9.00 -26.49
C CYS A 44 -9.54 -7.49 -26.47
N TYR A 45 -10.26 -6.74 -27.31
CA TYR A 45 -10.14 -5.29 -27.36
C TYR A 45 -10.64 -4.62 -26.07
N GLU A 46 -11.82 -5.01 -25.59
CA GLU A 46 -12.38 -4.53 -24.34
C GLU A 46 -11.44 -4.78 -23.16
N TYR A 47 -10.87 -5.98 -23.08
CA TYR A 47 -9.87 -6.32 -22.06
C TYR A 47 -8.65 -5.40 -22.12
N GLN A 48 -8.08 -5.17 -23.31
CA GLN A 48 -6.93 -4.27 -23.49
C GLN A 48 -7.27 -2.82 -23.12
N MET A 49 -8.48 -2.36 -23.44
CA MET A 49 -8.97 -1.04 -23.06
C MET A 49 -9.09 -0.91 -21.53
N LYS A 50 -9.67 -1.92 -20.87
CA LYS A 50 -9.78 -1.96 -19.40
C LYS A 50 -8.42 -1.93 -18.72
N LEU A 51 -7.49 -2.75 -19.19
CA LEU A 51 -6.11 -2.76 -18.67
C LEU A 51 -5.42 -1.40 -18.84
N LYS A 52 -5.71 -0.67 -19.93
CA LYS A 52 -5.19 0.68 -20.15
C LYS A 52 -5.84 1.70 -19.22
N GLU A 53 -7.16 1.66 -19.06
CA GLU A 53 -7.91 2.51 -18.11
C GLU A 53 -7.37 2.34 -16.69
N GLU A 54 -7.19 1.09 -16.24
CA GLU A 54 -6.62 0.77 -14.93
C GLU A 54 -5.20 1.33 -14.75
N ARG A 55 -4.33 1.18 -15.76
CA ARG A 55 -2.97 1.76 -15.72
C ARG A 55 -2.99 3.28 -15.63
N GLU A 56 -3.90 3.94 -16.35
CA GLU A 56 -4.06 5.40 -16.29
C GLU A 56 -4.60 5.85 -14.94
N GLU A 57 -5.54 5.12 -14.36
CA GLU A 57 -6.06 5.37 -13.01
C GLU A 57 -4.98 5.19 -11.94
N GLN A 58 -4.23 4.07 -11.99
CA GLN A 58 -3.09 3.86 -11.11
C GLN A 58 -2.04 4.97 -11.24
N ARG A 59 -1.80 5.47 -12.46
CA ARG A 59 -0.90 6.60 -12.68
C ARG A 59 -1.42 7.88 -12.02
N LYS A 60 -2.71 8.19 -12.16
CA LYS A 60 -3.34 9.36 -11.50
C LYS A 60 -3.25 9.26 -9.98
N ILE A 61 -3.52 8.08 -9.42
CA ILE A 61 -3.38 7.82 -7.99
C ILE A 61 -1.94 8.06 -7.53
N ARG A 62 -0.94 7.56 -8.27
CA ARG A 62 0.47 7.81 -7.96
C ARG A 62 0.85 9.29 -8.04
N GLU A 63 0.31 10.03 -9.00
CA GLU A 63 0.53 11.47 -9.13
C GLU A 63 -0.10 12.24 -7.95
N GLN A 64 -1.35 11.95 -7.60
CA GLN A 64 -2.01 12.50 -6.40
C GLN A 64 -1.24 12.18 -5.12
N MET A 65 -0.72 10.95 -5.00
CA MET A 65 0.09 10.55 -3.86
C MET A 65 1.42 11.28 -3.76
N ARG A 66 2.06 11.61 -4.88
CA ARG A 66 3.27 12.44 -4.87
C ARG A 66 2.98 13.84 -4.34
N GLU A 67 1.84 14.40 -4.70
CA GLU A 67 1.41 15.69 -4.17
C GLU A 67 1.08 15.60 -2.67
N GLN A 68 0.32 14.59 -2.25
CA GLN A 68 0.01 14.36 -0.85
C GLN A 68 1.25 14.07 0.00
N ALA A 69 2.21 13.30 -0.50
CA ALA A 69 3.47 13.03 0.20
C ALA A 69 4.32 14.29 0.37
N ARG A 70 4.30 15.22 -0.60
CA ARG A 70 4.94 16.53 -0.43
C ARG A 70 4.28 17.31 0.69
N LEU A 71 2.95 17.32 0.76
CA LEU A 71 2.20 17.95 1.84
C LEU A 71 2.51 17.30 3.20
N ILE A 72 2.54 15.96 3.27
CA ILE A 72 2.90 15.23 4.50
C ILE A 72 4.32 15.57 4.94
N LYS A 73 5.27 15.61 4.00
CA LYS A 73 6.65 15.97 4.28
C LYS A 73 6.77 17.42 4.78
N GLU A 74 6.05 18.34 4.17
CA GLU A 74 5.99 19.74 4.62
C GLU A 74 5.43 19.85 6.05
N ILE A 75 4.38 19.08 6.35
CA ILE A 75 3.81 18.98 7.69
C ILE A 75 4.81 18.39 8.69
N GLU A 76 5.53 17.33 8.32
CA GLU A 76 6.55 16.70 9.17
C GLU A 76 7.74 17.62 9.43
N ASP A 77 8.22 18.33 8.41
CA ASP A 77 9.31 19.30 8.51
C ASP A 77 8.88 20.49 9.40
N ALA A 78 7.64 20.96 9.25
CA ALA A 78 7.04 21.97 10.12
C ALA A 78 6.97 21.48 11.57
N ARG A 79 6.53 20.24 11.80
CA ARG A 79 6.47 19.63 13.14
C ARG A 79 7.86 19.57 13.79
N LYS A 80 8.87 19.08 13.06
CA LYS A 80 10.25 19.01 13.55
C LYS A 80 10.81 20.38 13.89
N LYS A 81 10.47 21.41 13.12
CA LYS A 81 10.88 22.79 13.41
C LYS A 81 10.23 23.31 14.69
N ILE A 82 8.91 23.13 14.83
CA ILE A 82 8.15 23.50 16.03
C ILE A 82 8.68 22.80 17.27
N GLU A 83 8.99 21.50 17.20
CA GLU A 83 9.54 20.74 18.32
C GLU A 83 10.92 21.25 18.77
N LYS A 84 11.77 21.66 17.82
CA LYS A 84 13.07 22.29 18.12
C LYS A 84 12.90 23.65 18.78
N GLU A 85 11.95 24.45 18.31
CA GLU A 85 11.67 25.77 18.89
C GLU A 85 11.05 25.65 20.29
N GLU A 86 10.12 24.72 20.49
CA GLU A 86 9.50 24.42 21.79
C GLU A 86 10.56 23.97 22.81
N THR A 87 11.43 23.03 22.42
CA THR A 87 12.53 22.55 23.29
C THR A 87 13.55 23.66 23.59
N HIS A 88 13.86 24.52 22.61
CA HIS A 88 14.72 25.68 22.83
C HIS A 88 14.12 26.67 23.83
N PHE A 89 12.87 27.10 23.63
CA PHE A 89 12.23 28.09 24.50
C PHE A 89 11.98 27.54 25.90
N THR A 90 11.54 26.29 26.03
CA THR A 90 11.38 25.64 27.35
C THR A 90 12.70 25.56 28.11
N HIS A 91 13.81 25.23 27.43
CA HIS A 91 15.13 25.22 28.05
C HIS A 91 15.58 26.62 28.47
N VAL A 92 15.44 27.63 27.60
CA VAL A 92 15.81 29.02 27.89
C VAL A 92 15.00 29.59 29.05
N ILE A 93 13.69 29.30 29.10
CA ILE A 93 12.82 29.70 30.22
C ILE A 93 13.31 29.06 31.51
N ALA A 94 13.62 27.76 31.52
CA ALA A 94 14.11 27.06 32.71
C ALA A 94 15.46 27.64 33.21
N GLU A 95 16.40 27.93 32.30
CA GLU A 95 17.67 28.58 32.66
C GLU A 95 17.46 29.99 33.23
N LEU A 96 16.56 30.78 32.63
CA LEU A 96 16.26 32.12 33.12
C LEU A 96 15.57 32.10 34.49
N GLN A 97 14.68 31.12 34.74
CA GLN A 97 14.07 30.93 36.06
C GLN A 97 15.12 30.61 37.12
N ALA A 98 16.02 29.66 36.84
CA ALA A 98 17.11 29.30 37.76
C ALA A 98 18.05 30.49 38.05
N ARG A 99 18.38 31.29 37.02
CA ARG A 99 19.20 32.51 37.20
C ARG A 99 18.48 33.60 37.99
N MET A 100 17.16 33.74 37.83
CA MET A 100 16.35 34.70 38.57
C MET A 100 16.26 34.36 40.06
N GLU A 101 16.22 33.08 40.43
CA GLU A 101 16.24 32.62 41.83
C GLU A 101 17.55 32.98 42.54
N ALA A 102 18.68 32.97 41.82
CA ALA A 102 20.01 33.27 42.35
C ALA A 102 20.41 34.77 42.28
N ALA A 103 19.64 35.63 41.59
CA ALA A 103 20.01 37.01 41.31
C ALA A 103 19.55 38.03 42.39
N ALA A 104 20.26 39.17 42.47
CA ALA A 104 19.90 40.30 43.33
C ALA A 104 18.64 41.03 42.84
N ALA A 105 17.93 41.71 43.75
CA ALA A 105 16.63 42.35 43.48
C ALA A 105 16.64 43.35 42.31
N SER A 106 17.78 44.00 42.03
CA SER A 106 17.95 44.95 40.92
C SER A 106 18.05 44.31 39.53
N GLU A 107 18.40 43.02 39.45
CA GLU A 107 18.53 42.29 38.18
C GLU A 107 17.29 41.45 37.87
N LYS A 108 16.47 41.14 38.88
CA LYS A 108 15.24 40.34 38.74
C LYS A 108 14.26 40.95 37.74
N GLU A 109 14.12 42.27 37.71
CA GLU A 109 13.20 42.96 36.79
C GLU A 109 13.59 42.75 35.31
N GLN A 110 14.89 42.68 35.00
CA GLN A 110 15.37 42.39 33.64
C GLN A 110 15.14 40.93 33.25
N TYR A 111 15.32 39.99 34.19
CA TYR A 111 15.03 38.57 33.96
C TYR A 111 13.53 38.33 33.78
N GLU A 112 12.67 38.99 34.56
CA GLU A 112 11.21 38.91 34.43
C GLU A 112 10.70 39.44 33.08
N ALA A 113 11.30 40.51 32.55
CA ALA A 113 10.96 41.04 31.23
C ALA A 113 11.31 40.04 30.11
N LYS A 114 12.52 39.46 30.15
CA LYS A 114 12.95 38.43 29.20
C LYS A 114 12.12 37.16 29.32
N LEU A 115 11.78 36.75 30.54
CA LEU A 115 10.96 35.57 30.78
C LEU A 115 9.55 35.74 30.19
N ARG A 116 8.94 36.92 30.34
CA ARG A 116 7.66 37.24 29.69
C ARG A 116 7.75 37.17 28.16
N GLU A 117 8.83 37.69 27.58
CA GLU A 117 9.07 37.61 26.14
C GLU A 117 9.16 36.15 25.65
N TYR A 118 9.99 35.32 26.29
CA TYR A 118 10.13 33.91 25.92
C TYR A 118 8.86 33.10 26.18
N GLN A 119 8.09 33.41 27.24
CA GLN A 119 6.78 32.79 27.48
C GLN A 119 5.76 33.13 26.40
N GLN A 120 5.76 34.37 25.88
CA GLN A 120 4.91 34.74 24.75
C GLN A 120 5.32 34.01 23.46
N GLN A 121 6.62 33.88 23.21
CA GLN A 121 7.15 33.12 22.07
C GLN A 121 6.78 31.62 22.18
N LEU A 122 6.90 31.02 23.37
CA LEU A 122 6.48 29.64 23.61
C LEU A 122 4.97 29.44 23.38
N ALA A 123 4.13 30.38 23.82
CA ALA A 123 2.70 30.32 23.60
C ALA A 123 2.33 30.41 22.10
N ALA A 124 3.06 31.20 21.32
CA ALA A 124 2.90 31.25 19.87
C ALA A 124 3.28 29.91 19.21
N VAL A 125 4.42 29.32 19.59
CA VAL A 125 4.86 28.00 19.10
C VAL A 125 3.86 26.89 19.46
N GLN A 126 3.26 26.94 20.66
CA GLN A 126 2.23 25.98 21.07
C GLN A 126 0.96 26.09 20.22
N LYS A 127 0.55 27.31 19.85
CA LYS A 127 -0.58 27.52 18.94
C LYS A 127 -0.28 26.98 17.54
N ASP A 128 0.92 27.20 17.02
CA ASP A 128 1.35 26.66 15.73
C ASP A 128 1.40 25.12 15.75
N LYS A 129 1.80 24.52 16.88
CA LYS A 129 1.79 23.07 17.10
C LYS A 129 0.37 22.50 17.02
N GLU A 130 -0.61 23.15 17.63
CA GLU A 130 -2.01 22.75 17.56
C GLU A 130 -2.55 22.82 16.13
N GLU A 131 -2.17 23.87 15.37
CA GLU A 131 -2.58 24.01 13.98
C GLU A 131 -1.97 22.92 13.07
N VAL A 132 -0.67 22.61 13.26
CA VAL A 132 -0.01 21.52 12.54
C VAL A 132 -0.61 20.16 12.92
N ALA A 133 -0.91 19.91 14.20
CA ALA A 133 -1.58 18.69 14.64
C ALA A 133 -2.98 18.55 14.03
N PHE A 134 -3.73 19.65 13.90
CA PHE A 134 -5.02 19.67 13.24
C PHE A 134 -4.92 19.33 11.74
N ARG A 135 -3.87 19.83 11.06
CA ARG A 135 -3.57 19.50 9.65
C ARG A 135 -3.14 18.03 9.49
N GLU A 136 -2.34 17.50 10.39
CA GLU A 136 -1.96 16.07 10.44
C GLU A 136 -3.19 15.17 10.57
N GLN A 137 -4.12 15.49 11.48
CA GLN A 137 -5.32 14.70 11.70
C GLN A 137 -6.27 14.68 10.49
N ARG A 138 -6.31 15.76 9.71
CA ARG A 138 -7.10 15.81 8.47
C ARG A 138 -6.46 15.04 7.31
N THR A 139 -5.17 14.77 7.36
CA THR A 139 -4.46 14.04 6.30
C THR A 139 -4.54 12.53 6.58
N ARG A 140 -5.70 11.92 6.25
CA ARG A 140 -6.00 10.49 6.51
C ARG A 140 -5.65 9.56 5.35
N ALA A 141 -5.17 10.11 4.24
CA ALA A 141 -4.87 9.36 3.03
C ALA A 141 -3.60 8.49 3.19
N GLY A 142 -3.63 7.30 2.58
CA GLY A 142 -2.52 6.35 2.62
C GLY A 142 -2.83 5.04 1.92
N TYR A 143 -1.96 4.06 2.08
CA TYR A 143 -2.14 2.70 1.58
C TYR A 143 -2.44 1.72 2.71
N VAL A 144 -3.44 0.89 2.52
CA VAL A 144 -3.60 -0.35 3.28
C VAL A 144 -2.93 -1.47 2.49
N TYR A 145 -1.92 -2.10 3.09
CA TYR A 145 -1.21 -3.21 2.48
C TYR A 145 -1.68 -4.54 3.08
N ILE A 146 -1.72 -5.55 2.23
CA ILE A 146 -2.01 -6.94 2.61
C ILE A 146 -0.83 -7.79 2.17
N ILE A 147 -0.13 -8.37 3.13
CA ILE A 147 1.10 -9.13 2.90
C ILE A 147 1.05 -10.49 3.59
N SER A 148 1.75 -11.48 3.06
CA SER A 148 1.88 -12.79 3.69
C SER A 148 3.34 -13.23 3.72
N ASN A 149 3.64 -14.20 4.58
CA ASN A 149 4.94 -14.84 4.61
C ASN A 149 4.72 -16.31 4.96
N ILE A 150 4.57 -17.11 3.90
CA ILE A 150 4.23 -18.53 4.00
C ILE A 150 5.32 -19.29 4.76
N GLY A 151 6.59 -18.96 4.53
CA GLY A 151 7.71 -19.66 5.16
C GLY A 151 7.77 -19.47 6.68
N SER A 152 7.29 -18.33 7.19
CA SER A 152 7.34 -18.01 8.63
C SER A 152 6.03 -18.29 9.35
N PHE A 153 4.88 -18.07 8.69
CA PHE A 153 3.56 -18.11 9.34
C PHE A 153 2.62 -19.18 8.78
N GLY A 154 2.98 -19.81 7.66
CA GLY A 154 2.14 -20.80 6.96
C GLY A 154 1.09 -20.19 6.04
N ASP A 155 0.30 -21.05 5.42
CA ASP A 155 -0.75 -20.66 4.48
C ASP A 155 -1.92 -19.93 5.15
N ASN A 156 -2.58 -19.06 4.39
CA ASN A 156 -3.75 -18.28 4.82
C ASN A 156 -3.50 -17.41 6.07
N VAL A 157 -2.27 -16.92 6.23
CA VAL A 157 -1.92 -15.94 7.25
C VAL A 157 -1.51 -14.64 6.58
N TYR A 158 -2.27 -13.59 6.85
CA TYR A 158 -2.06 -12.27 6.26
C TYR A 158 -1.85 -11.23 7.35
N LYS A 159 -0.91 -10.31 7.08
CA LYS A 159 -0.78 -9.06 7.81
C LYS A 159 -1.50 -7.98 7.05
N ILE A 160 -2.36 -7.25 7.75
CA ILE A 160 -3.07 -6.07 7.23
C ILE A 160 -2.55 -4.87 8.01
N GLY A 161 -2.04 -3.86 7.31
CA GLY A 161 -1.57 -2.65 7.96
C GLY A 161 -1.62 -1.44 7.05
N VAL A 162 -1.36 -0.27 7.61
CA VAL A 162 -1.38 1.00 6.90
C VAL A 162 0.03 1.58 6.73
N THR A 163 0.27 2.24 5.60
CA THR A 163 1.45 3.06 5.37
C THR A 163 1.05 4.38 4.71
N ARG A 164 1.71 5.46 5.14
CA ARG A 164 1.57 6.80 4.55
C ARG A 164 2.76 7.17 3.69
N ARG A 165 3.67 6.21 3.45
CA ARG A 165 4.86 6.44 2.63
C ARG A 165 4.47 6.66 1.18
N LEU A 166 5.32 7.40 0.48
CA LEU A 166 5.20 7.62 -0.95
C LEU A 166 5.35 6.30 -1.72
N ASP A 167 6.35 5.51 -1.34
CA ASP A 167 6.51 4.15 -1.82
C ASP A 167 6.07 3.18 -0.71
N PRO A 168 4.90 2.53 -0.85
CA PRO A 168 4.43 1.57 0.13
C PRO A 168 5.31 0.30 0.16
N GLN A 169 6.08 0.02 -0.89
CA GLN A 169 6.96 -1.15 -0.95
C GLN A 169 8.11 -1.04 0.05
N GLU A 170 8.70 0.14 0.22
CA GLU A 170 9.77 0.37 1.23
C GLU A 170 9.34 -0.05 2.64
N ARG A 171 8.05 0.12 2.98
CA ARG A 171 7.53 -0.31 4.28
C ARG A 171 7.50 -1.83 4.41
N VAL A 172 7.17 -2.53 3.33
CA VAL A 172 7.12 -4.00 3.31
C VAL A 172 8.53 -4.58 3.41
N ASP A 173 9.48 -4.00 2.69
CA ASP A 173 10.88 -4.45 2.69
C ASP A 173 11.49 -4.32 4.10
N GLU A 174 11.29 -3.19 4.77
CA GLU A 174 11.71 -3.00 6.17
C GLU A 174 11.09 -4.01 7.16
N LEU A 175 9.87 -4.46 6.91
CA LEU A 175 9.20 -5.45 7.76
C LEU A 175 9.80 -6.84 7.58
N GLY A 176 10.28 -7.18 6.38
CA GLY A 176 10.99 -8.42 6.09
C GLY A 176 12.34 -8.48 6.80
N ASP A 177 13.16 -7.44 6.62
CA ASP A 177 14.54 -7.38 7.12
C ASP A 177 14.68 -7.50 8.64
N ALA A 178 13.68 -7.04 9.39
CA ALA A 178 13.84 -6.83 10.83
C ALA A 178 13.47 -8.03 11.71
N SER A 179 12.71 -9.02 11.22
CA SER A 179 11.98 -9.90 12.15
C SER A 179 11.58 -11.30 11.67
N VAL A 180 11.84 -11.67 10.41
CA VAL A 180 11.39 -12.97 9.85
C VAL A 180 12.45 -13.58 8.92
N PRO A 181 12.51 -14.93 8.81
CA PRO A 181 13.52 -15.63 7.99
C PRO A 181 13.30 -15.57 6.47
N PHE A 182 12.14 -15.10 6.01
CA PHE A 182 11.80 -14.97 4.59
C PHE A 182 11.14 -13.62 4.33
N ASP A 183 11.22 -13.11 3.11
CA ASP A 183 10.55 -11.87 2.72
C ASP A 183 9.02 -12.00 2.71
N PHE A 184 8.35 -10.86 2.77
CA PHE A 184 6.90 -10.79 2.64
C PHE A 184 6.48 -10.74 1.16
N ASP A 185 5.50 -11.57 0.80
CA ASP A 185 4.79 -11.48 -0.47
C ASP A 185 3.68 -10.42 -0.35
N VAL A 186 3.63 -9.51 -1.33
CA VAL A 186 2.58 -8.48 -1.41
C VAL A 186 1.38 -9.02 -2.18
N HIS A 187 0.22 -9.02 -1.53
CA HIS A 187 -1.05 -9.44 -2.14
C HIS A 187 -1.87 -8.26 -2.63
N ALA A 188 -1.89 -7.14 -1.92
CA ALA A 188 -2.58 -5.95 -2.36
C ALA A 188 -1.98 -4.67 -1.74
N MET A 189 -2.09 -3.57 -2.48
CA MET A 189 -1.73 -2.21 -2.07
C MET A 189 -2.91 -1.29 -2.36
N ILE A 190 -3.72 -1.01 -1.35
CA ILE A 190 -5.02 -0.35 -1.50
C ILE A 190 -4.87 1.12 -1.11
N PHE A 191 -4.95 2.02 -2.09
CA PHE A 191 -4.99 3.44 -1.81
C PHE A 191 -6.37 3.84 -1.25
N SER A 192 -6.39 4.51 -0.10
CA SER A 192 -7.61 5.07 0.49
C SER A 192 -7.39 6.51 0.92
N GLU A 193 -8.40 7.36 0.73
CA GLU A 193 -8.43 8.73 1.26
C GLU A 193 -8.54 8.74 2.79
N ASP A 194 -9.06 7.67 3.38
CA ASP A 194 -9.04 7.38 4.82
C ASP A 194 -8.55 5.95 5.03
N ALA A 195 -7.23 5.78 4.94
CA ALA A 195 -6.60 4.48 5.12
C ALA A 195 -6.77 3.91 6.54
N PRO A 196 -6.72 4.71 7.62
CA PRO A 196 -7.03 4.24 8.96
C PRO A 196 -8.47 3.71 9.11
N ALA A 197 -9.46 4.35 8.48
CA ALA A 197 -10.84 3.85 8.57
C ALA A 197 -11.01 2.49 7.86
N LEU A 198 -10.41 2.32 6.68
CA LEU A 198 -10.45 1.05 5.96
C LEU A 198 -9.73 -0.06 6.73
N GLU A 199 -8.56 0.24 7.30
CA GLU A 199 -7.80 -0.72 8.10
C GLU A 199 -8.54 -1.12 9.38
N ALA A 200 -9.13 -0.15 10.09
CA ALA A 200 -9.93 -0.43 11.28
C ALA A 200 -11.15 -1.32 10.96
N ALA A 201 -11.84 -1.07 9.83
CA ALA A 201 -12.95 -1.91 9.39
C ALA A 201 -12.51 -3.35 9.12
N LEU A 202 -11.35 -3.54 8.48
CA LEU A 202 -10.79 -4.88 8.24
C LEU A 202 -10.40 -5.56 9.56
N HIS A 203 -9.74 -4.84 10.47
CA HIS A 203 -9.32 -5.38 11.76
C HIS A 203 -10.51 -5.78 12.63
N GLU A 204 -11.57 -4.97 12.65
CA GLU A 204 -12.80 -5.28 13.37
C GLU A 204 -13.48 -6.53 12.78
N HIS A 205 -13.58 -6.60 11.46
CA HIS A 205 -14.18 -7.74 10.77
C HIS A 205 -13.41 -9.06 11.00
N PHE A 206 -12.08 -9.00 11.14
CA PHE A 206 -11.21 -10.16 11.33
C PHE A 206 -10.73 -10.36 12.76
N ALA A 207 -11.25 -9.61 13.73
CA ALA A 207 -10.77 -9.61 15.12
C ALA A 207 -10.85 -11.00 15.78
N ASP A 208 -11.87 -11.78 15.44
CA ASP A 208 -12.08 -13.14 15.94
C ASP A 208 -11.00 -14.14 15.48
N ARG A 209 -10.39 -13.84 14.34
CA ARG A 209 -9.36 -14.63 13.63
C ARG A 209 -7.96 -14.04 13.72
N ALA A 210 -7.78 -13.02 14.54
CA ALA A 210 -6.46 -12.52 14.90
C ALA A 210 -5.61 -13.63 15.54
N ILE A 211 -4.38 -13.79 15.07
CA ILE A 211 -3.43 -14.77 15.59
C ILE A 211 -3.03 -14.43 17.02
N ASN A 212 -2.80 -13.14 17.29
CA ASN A 212 -2.46 -12.66 18.62
C ASN A 212 -3.65 -11.92 19.25
N LYS A 213 -4.43 -12.64 20.05
CA LYS A 213 -5.61 -12.10 20.76
C LYS A 213 -5.25 -11.26 22.00
N VAL A 214 -4.00 -11.31 22.45
CA VAL A 214 -3.53 -10.61 23.66
C VAL A 214 -2.94 -9.25 23.31
N ASN A 215 -2.22 -9.14 22.20
CA ASN A 215 -1.62 -7.90 21.73
C ASN A 215 -2.21 -7.50 20.37
N PRO A 216 -3.23 -6.62 20.34
CA PRO A 216 -3.91 -6.23 19.10
C PRO A 216 -3.00 -5.44 18.14
N ARG A 217 -1.84 -4.94 18.60
CA ARG A 217 -0.84 -4.30 17.72
C ARG A 217 -0.13 -5.31 16.80
N LYS A 218 -0.34 -6.61 17.00
CA LYS A 218 0.20 -7.67 16.14
C LYS A 218 -0.89 -8.12 15.16
N GLU A 219 -1.03 -7.34 14.10
CA GLU A 219 -2.12 -7.35 13.11
C GLU A 219 -1.98 -8.49 12.09
N PHE A 220 -1.84 -9.73 12.57
CA PHE A 220 -1.82 -10.94 11.74
C PHE A 220 -3.12 -11.71 11.91
N PHE A 221 -3.72 -12.14 10.80
CA PHE A 221 -5.04 -12.77 10.76
C PHE A 221 -4.97 -14.08 9.98
N ARG A 222 -5.68 -15.10 10.47
CA ARG A 222 -5.82 -16.39 9.78
C ARG A 222 -7.10 -16.41 8.97
N VAL A 223 -7.01 -15.98 7.72
CA VAL A 223 -8.15 -15.69 6.82
C VAL A 223 -7.78 -16.01 5.37
N GLY A 224 -8.77 -16.24 4.50
CA GLY A 224 -8.54 -16.45 3.08
C GLY A 224 -8.40 -15.14 2.33
N LEU A 225 -7.56 -15.07 1.29
CA LEU A 225 -7.39 -13.85 0.51
C LEU A 225 -8.66 -13.41 -0.20
N ASP A 226 -9.45 -14.35 -0.71
CA ASP A 226 -10.73 -14.07 -1.37
C ASP A 226 -11.73 -13.38 -0.43
N GLU A 227 -11.67 -13.72 0.87
CA GLU A 227 -12.51 -13.08 1.88
C GLU A 227 -12.04 -11.67 2.19
N ILE A 228 -10.73 -11.44 2.27
CA ILE A 228 -10.19 -10.08 2.40
C ILE A 228 -10.61 -9.23 1.19
N GLU A 229 -10.53 -9.81 -0.02
CA GLU A 229 -10.98 -9.14 -1.26
C GLU A 229 -12.46 -8.75 -1.20
N GLU A 230 -13.34 -9.62 -0.71
CA GLU A 230 -14.77 -9.35 -0.57
C GLU A 230 -15.06 -8.22 0.43
N VAL A 231 -14.41 -8.24 1.60
CA VAL A 231 -14.58 -7.18 2.62
C VAL A 231 -14.04 -5.85 2.08
N VAL A 232 -12.89 -5.86 1.43
CA VAL A 232 -12.32 -4.66 0.79
C VAL A 232 -13.28 -4.10 -0.26
N ARG A 233 -13.86 -4.94 -1.13
CA ARG A 233 -14.84 -4.51 -2.15
C ARG A 233 -16.11 -3.92 -1.53
N THR A 234 -16.50 -4.37 -0.35
CA THR A 234 -17.68 -3.86 0.37
C THR A 234 -17.42 -2.47 0.97
N HIS A 235 -16.21 -2.23 1.46
CA HIS A 235 -15.83 -0.99 2.13
C HIS A 235 -15.08 0.03 1.23
N HIS A 236 -14.69 -0.37 0.03
CA HIS A 236 -13.91 0.45 -0.89
C HIS A 236 -14.46 0.38 -2.33
N ASN A 237 -14.89 1.52 -2.85
CA ASN A 237 -15.56 1.62 -4.16
C ASN A 237 -14.62 1.48 -5.38
N LYS A 238 -13.30 1.44 -5.21
CA LYS A 238 -12.34 1.33 -6.32
C LYS A 238 -11.94 -0.12 -6.55
N VAL A 239 -11.69 -0.47 -7.81
CA VAL A 239 -11.17 -1.79 -8.18
C VAL A 239 -9.77 -1.92 -7.59
N VAL A 240 -9.57 -2.94 -6.77
CA VAL A 240 -8.29 -3.29 -6.16
C VAL A 240 -7.74 -4.53 -6.87
N GLU A 241 -6.47 -4.47 -7.27
CA GLU A 241 -5.76 -5.62 -7.81
C GLU A 241 -5.23 -6.49 -6.65
N PHE A 242 -5.63 -7.76 -6.66
CA PHE A 242 -5.16 -8.76 -5.70
C PHE A 242 -4.26 -9.78 -6.39
N THR A 243 -3.01 -9.88 -5.95
CA THR A 243 -2.08 -10.94 -6.35
C THR A 243 -2.41 -12.19 -5.55
N LYS A 244 -3.12 -13.15 -6.16
CA LYS A 244 -3.56 -14.37 -5.45
C LYS A 244 -2.44 -15.35 -5.13
N ILE A 245 -1.38 -15.34 -5.93
CA ILE A 245 -0.29 -16.29 -5.80
C ILE A 245 0.89 -15.62 -5.10
N ALA A 246 1.19 -16.06 -3.88
CA ALA A 246 2.44 -15.75 -3.21
C ALA A 246 3.61 -16.39 -3.99
N LYS A 247 4.66 -15.63 -4.27
CA LYS A 247 5.84 -16.13 -4.97
C LYS A 247 6.69 -16.99 -4.04
N ALA A 248 6.89 -16.54 -2.80
CA ALA A 248 7.62 -17.24 -1.74
C ALA A 248 8.92 -17.87 -2.26
N GLU A 249 9.73 -17.11 -3.03
CA GLU A 249 10.83 -17.63 -3.83
C GLU A 249 11.86 -18.38 -2.97
N ASP A 250 12.37 -17.71 -1.92
CA ASP A 250 13.37 -18.27 -1.01
C ASP A 250 12.86 -19.47 -0.19
N TYR A 251 11.59 -19.45 0.20
CA TYR A 251 10.97 -20.57 0.89
C TYR A 251 10.87 -21.80 -0.02
N ARG A 252 10.41 -21.62 -1.27
CA ARG A 252 10.32 -22.71 -2.25
C ARG A 252 11.70 -23.27 -2.63
N LEU A 253 12.71 -22.40 -2.73
CA LEU A 253 14.10 -22.82 -2.94
C LEU A 253 14.64 -23.62 -1.75
N THR A 254 14.32 -23.21 -0.52
CA THR A 254 14.68 -23.94 0.71
C THR A 254 14.07 -25.35 0.70
N LEU A 255 12.77 -25.48 0.44
CA LEU A 255 12.10 -26.78 0.34
C LEU A 255 12.69 -27.68 -0.76
N ALA A 256 13.07 -27.10 -1.90
CA ALA A 256 13.72 -27.85 -2.99
C ALA A 256 15.09 -28.39 -2.55
N LYS A 257 15.89 -27.58 -1.84
CA LYS A 257 17.18 -28.02 -1.28
C LYS A 257 17.01 -29.12 -0.24
N GLU A 258 16.05 -29.00 0.67
CA GLU A 258 15.76 -30.04 1.67
C GLU A 258 15.37 -31.37 1.01
N ARG A 259 14.53 -31.34 -0.03
CA ARG A 259 14.17 -32.54 -0.80
C ARG A 259 15.38 -33.17 -1.46
N ALA A 260 16.28 -32.38 -2.06
CA ALA A 260 17.49 -32.88 -2.67
C ALA A 260 18.46 -33.50 -1.64
N LEU A 261 18.60 -32.88 -0.47
CA LEU A 261 19.41 -33.41 0.64
C LEU A 261 18.85 -34.73 1.17
N ALA A 262 17.53 -34.83 1.33
CA ALA A 262 16.86 -36.05 1.76
C ALA A 262 17.06 -37.19 0.76
N GLN A 263 16.96 -36.92 -0.54
CA GLN A 263 17.20 -37.90 -1.61
C GLN A 263 18.66 -38.40 -1.62
N ASN A 264 19.62 -37.50 -1.43
CA ASN A 264 21.04 -37.85 -1.35
C ASN A 264 21.39 -38.66 -0.10
N ALA A 265 20.72 -38.40 1.03
CA ALA A 265 20.89 -39.19 2.26
C ALA A 265 20.36 -40.63 2.08
N THR A 266 19.24 -40.81 1.39
CA THR A 266 18.69 -42.14 1.06
C THR A 266 19.51 -42.90 0.03
N SER A 267 20.20 -42.23 -0.89
CA SER A 267 21.08 -42.90 -1.86
C SER A 267 22.46 -43.26 -1.31
N SER A 268 22.87 -42.64 -0.19
CA SER A 268 24.16 -42.91 0.48
C SER A 268 24.06 -44.01 1.55
N SER A 269 22.85 -44.50 1.82
CA SER A 269 22.53 -45.55 2.81
C SER A 269 22.12 -46.88 2.16
N HIS A 270 22.31 -47.00 0.85
CA HIS A 270 22.26 -48.23 0.06
C HIS A 270 23.60 -48.45 -0.63
#